data_AF-L0EL35-F1
#
_entry.id   AF-L0EL35-F1
#
_cell.length_a   1.000
_cell.length_b   1.000
_cell.length_c   1.000
_cell.angle_alpha   90.00
_cell.angle_beta   90.00
_cell.angle_gamma   90.00
#
_symmetry.space_group_name_H-M   'P 1'
#
loop_
_entity.id
_entity.type
_entity.pdbx_description
1 polymer ?
#
loop_
_entity_poly.entity_id
_entity_poly.type
_entity_poly.pdbx_seq_one_letter_code
_entity_poly.pdbx_strand_id
1 'polypeptide(L)' 'MALRVIREYQGGTLVVLDVPADEGKNDISARDAALIAQYVQFLNEKNILGDIEVTFSEIKQKFDS' A
#
# COMPACT_ATOMS: atom_id res chain seq x y z
N MET A 1 13.11 5.59 -8.70
CA MET A 1 12.62 4.27 -9.12
C MET A 1 11.30 4.02 -8.42
N ALA A 2 10.31 3.48 -9.14
CA ALA A 2 9.03 3.07 -8.56
C ALA A 2 9.11 1.60 -8.16
N LEU A 3 8.69 1.29 -6.94
CA LEU A 3 8.61 -0.07 -6.42
C LEU A 3 7.18 -0.57 -6.48
N ARG A 4 7.06 -1.88 -6.73
CA ARG A 4 5.82 -2.62 -6.57
C ARG A 4 5.87 -3.32 -5.22
N VAL A 5 4.90 -3.02 -4.35
CA VAL A 5 4.78 -3.62 -3.02
C VAL A 5 3.58 -4.54 -3.02
N ILE A 6 3.78 -5.79 -2.62
CA ILE A 6 2.71 -6.78 -2.51
C ILE A 6 2.52 -7.11 -1.03
N ARG A 7 1.28 -7.05 -0.57
CA ARG A 7 0.89 -7.31 0.81
C ARG A 7 -0.34 -8.21 0.85
N GLU A 8 -0.20 -9.36 1.46
CA GLU A 8 -1.32 -10.25 1.73
C GLU A 8 -2.11 -9.73 2.94
N TYR A 9 -3.44 -9.84 2.88
CA TYR A 9 -4.35 -9.47 3.95
C TYR A 9 -5.49 -10.49 4.04
N GLN A 10 -6.35 -10.42 5.07
CA GLN A 10 -7.35 -11.48 5.32
C GLN A 10 -8.31 -11.72 4.14
N GLY A 11 -8.55 -10.68 3.33
CA GLY A 11 -9.47 -10.77 2.20
C GLY A 11 -8.83 -11.16 0.87
N GLY A 12 -7.50 -11.15 0.74
CA GLY A 12 -6.81 -11.38 -0.54
C GLY A 12 -5.44 -10.71 -0.59
N THR A 13 -5.06 -10.22 -1.77
CA THR A 13 -3.75 -9.60 -1.99
C THR A 13 -3.89 -8.13 -2.34
N LEU A 14 -3.19 -7.25 -1.63
CA LEU A 14 -3.03 -5.85 -1.97
C LEU A 14 -1.75 -5.66 -2.78
N VAL A 15 -1.88 -5.23 -4.02
CA VAL A 15 -0.79 -4.84 -4.91
C VAL A 15 -0.75 -3.32 -4.97
N VAL A 16 0.32 -2.74 -4.43
CA VAL A 16 0.57 -1.31 -4.46
C VAL A 16 1.62 -1.00 -5.52
N LEU A 17 1.22 -0.21 -6.51
CA LEU A 17 2.07 0.27 -7.60
C LEU A 17 2.64 1.65 -7.29
N ASP A 18 3.71 2.03 -7.98
CA ASP A 18 4.30 3.37 -7.92
C ASP A 18 4.74 3.82 -6.51
N VAL A 19 5.21 2.89 -5.68
CA VAL A 19 5.70 3.24 -4.34
C VAL A 19 7.09 3.88 -4.48
N PRO A 20 7.32 5.08 -3.95
CA PRO A 20 8.63 5.70 -4.00
C PRO A 20 9.63 4.87 -3.19
N ALA A 21 10.74 4.50 -3.84
CA ALA A 21 11.88 3.92 -3.15
C ALA A 21 12.56 4.98 -2.28
N ASP A 22 12.96 4.61 -1.06
CA ASP A 22 13.80 5.43 -0.19
C ASP A 22 15.18 5.59 -0.87
N GLU A 23 15.68 6.82 -1.00
CA GLU A 23 16.92 7.10 -1.73
C GLU A 23 18.10 6.28 -1.17
N GLY A 24 18.55 5.29 -1.96
CA GLY A 24 19.66 4.41 -1.60
C GLY A 24 19.27 3.04 -1.05
N LYS A 25 17.97 2.74 -0.92
CA LYS A 25 17.46 1.42 -0.52
C LYS A 25 16.47 0.89 -1.55
N ASN A 26 16.50 -0.42 -1.83
CA ASN A 26 15.43 -1.12 -2.54
C ASN A 26 14.19 -1.32 -1.64
N ASP A 27 13.95 -0.35 -0.76
CA ASP A 27 12.94 -0.42 0.29
C ASP A 27 12.19 0.91 0.34
N ILE A 28 11.04 0.90 0.99
CA ILE A 28 10.15 2.06 1.07
C ILE A 28 10.37 2.79 2.39
N SER A 29 10.13 4.10 2.44
CA SER A 29 10.25 4.84 3.69
C SER A 29 9.28 4.29 4.74
N ALA A 30 9.64 4.33 6.02
CA ALA A 30 8.78 3.84 7.11
C ALA A 30 7.40 4.52 7.15
N ARG A 31 7.34 5.80 6.74
CA ARG A 31 6.08 6.55 6.60
C ARG A 31 5.19 5.97 5.51
N ASP A 32 5.75 5.63 4.35
CA ASP A 32 5.01 5.05 3.23
C ASP A 32 4.58 3.61 3.55
N ALA A 33 5.42 2.85 4.25
CA ALA A 33 5.06 1.52 4.77
C ALA A 33 3.87 1.59 5.74
N ALA A 34 3.84 2.59 6.62
CA ALA A 34 2.73 2.80 7.55
C ALA A 34 1.41 3.15 6.83
N LEU A 35 1.47 3.92 5.74
CA LEU A 35 0.30 4.23 4.91
C LEU A 35 -0.27 2.96 4.25
N ILE A 36 0.58 2.10 3.69
CA ILE A 36 0.15 0.82 3.10
C ILE A 36 -0.48 -0.07 4.17
N ALA A 37 0.11 -0.14 5.36
CA ALA A 37 -0.45 -0.90 6.48
C ALA A 37 -1.84 -0.38 6.92
N GLN A 38 -2.02 0.95 6.98
CA GLN A 38 -3.34 1.55 7.24
C GLN A 38 -4.35 1.19 6.16
N TYR A 39 -3.95 1.18 4.88
CA TYR A 39 -4.83 0.77 3.78
C TYR A 39 -5.26 -0.69 3.91
N VAL A 40 -4.34 -1.59 4.25
CA VAL A 40 -4.64 -3.00 4.53
C VAL A 40 -5.65 -3.14 5.68
N GLN A 41 -5.44 -2.41 6.77
CA GLN A 41 -6.38 -2.41 7.89
C GLN A 41 -7.77 -1.92 7.46
N PHE A 42 -7.84 -0.84 6.68
CA PHE A 42 -9.08 -0.34 6.12
C PHE A 42 -9.80 -1.38 5.24
N LEU A 43 -9.07 -2.13 4.40
CA LEU A 43 -9.64 -3.20 3.59
C LEU A 43 -10.21 -4.33 4.45
N ASN A 44 -9.49 -4.72 5.51
CA ASN A 44 -9.96 -5.71 6.48
C ASN A 44 -11.24 -5.21 7.20
N GLU A 45 -11.26 -3.97 7.68
CA GLU A 45 -12.42 -3.39 8.36
C GLU A 45 -13.65 -3.30 7.43
N LYS A 46 -13.43 -3.00 6.15
CA LYS A 46 -14.48 -2.99 5.13
C LYS A 46 -14.88 -4.38 4.64
N ASN A 47 -14.24 -5.45 5.11
CA ASN A 47 -14.44 -6.82 4.64
C ASN A 47 -14.33 -6.94 3.11
N ILE A 48 -13.36 -6.23 2.52
CA ILE A 48 -13.10 -6.28 1.08
C ILE A 48 -12.38 -7.59 0.79
N LEU A 49 -12.98 -8.46 -0.02
CA LEU A 49 -12.39 -9.72 -0.45
C LEU A 49 -11.91 -9.62 -1.91
N GLY A 50 -10.82 -10.29 -2.24
CA GLY A 50 -10.21 -10.33 -3.56
C GLY A 50 -8.87 -9.62 -3.65
N ASP A 51 -8.26 -9.71 -4.83
CA ASP A 51 -7.02 -9.02 -5.13
C ASP A 51 -7.30 -7.56 -5.50
N ILE A 52 -6.69 -6.63 -4.75
CA ILE A 52 -6.81 -5.19 -4.93
C ILE A 52 -5.52 -4.69 -5.54
N GLU A 53 -5.61 -4.05 -6.70
CA GLU A 53 -4.49 -3.31 -7.29
C GLU A 53 -4.77 -1.81 -7.20
N VAL A 54 -3.83 -1.06 -6.62
CA VAL A 54 -3.99 0.37 -6.35
C VAL A 54 -2.64 1.08 -6.47
N THR A 55 -2.64 2.34 -6.89
CA THR A 55 -1.41 3.13 -6.93
C THR A 55 -1.12 3.77 -5.58
N PHE A 56 0.16 3.97 -5.25
CA PHE A 56 0.54 4.59 -3.99
C PHE A 56 0.00 6.02 -3.85
N SER A 57 -0.14 6.74 -4.96
CA SER A 57 -0.79 8.05 -5.01
C SER A 57 -2.24 8.02 -4.54
N GLU A 58 -3.02 6.99 -4.90
CA GLU A 58 -4.41 6.85 -4.44
C GLU A 58 -4.49 6.57 -2.94
N ILE A 59 -3.57 5.74 -2.41
CA ILE A 59 -3.46 5.52 -0.96
C ILE A 59 -3.15 6.83 -0.25
N LYS A 60 -2.19 7.61 -0.77
CA LYS A 60 -1.85 8.94 -0.23
C LYS A 60 -3.04 9.90 -0.27
N GLN A 61 -3.74 10.00 -1.39
CA GLN A 61 -4.93 10.87 -1.48
C GLN A 61 -6.01 10.51 -0.46
N LYS A 62 -6.10 9.23 -0.07
CA LYS A 62 -7.10 8.76 0.88
C LYS A 62 -6.75 9.03 2.35
N PHE A 63 -5.46 9.07 2.69
CA PHE A 63 -4.98 9.18 4.08
C PHE A 63 -4.22 10.46 4.42
N ASP A 64 -3.76 11.23 3.42
CA ASP A 64 -3.07 12.51 3.59
C ASP A 64 -4.07 13.69 3.55
N SER A 65 -5.24 13.52 4.18
CA SER A 65 -6.32 14.51 4.23
C SER A 65 -6.40 15.25 5.55
#